data_AF-A0AAU1GGJ4-F1
#
_entry.id   AF-A0AAU1GGJ4-F1
#
_cell.length_a   1.000
_cell.length_b   1.000
_cell.length_c   1.000
_cell.angle_alpha   90.00
_cell.angle_beta   90.00
_cell.angle_gamma   90.00
#
_symmetry.space_group_name_H-M   'P 1'
#
loop_
_entity.id
_entity.type
_entity.pdbx_description
1 polymer ?
#
loop_
_entity_poly.entity_id
_entity_poly.type
_entity_poly.pdbx_seq_one_letter_code
_entity_poly.pdbx_strand_id
1 'polypeptide(L)'
;MPMRESGSPATTLPATSTEMSRLLTTVRRGRVVTVTGGLRGPRSLLVREIARRLASNFYDGVAVIALDPLRGGYGVRELTAELGCVRGMRFLPCGTADTASWLAERDMLLVLDGTEQLGPEALAWLRRLLAVAPGLRILASGRSPLAFEQERVHRL
;
A
#
# COMPACT_ATOMS: atom_id res chain seq x y z
N MET A 1 -8.71 36.17 -30.74
CA MET A 1 -9.23 34.86 -30.29
C MET A 1 -8.30 34.32 -29.22
N PRO A 2 -8.60 34.42 -27.91
CA PRO A 2 -7.71 33.89 -26.89
C PRO A 2 -7.86 32.36 -26.79
N MET A 3 -6.71 31.67 -26.83
CA MET A 3 -6.58 30.24 -26.61
C MET A 3 -6.98 29.88 -25.17
N ARG A 4 -7.82 28.85 -25.06
CA ARG A 4 -8.33 28.29 -23.82
C ARG A 4 -7.20 27.84 -22.89
N GLU A 5 -7.22 28.35 -21.66
CA GLU A 5 -6.51 27.77 -20.53
C GLU A 5 -6.99 26.33 -20.32
N SER A 6 -6.11 25.37 -20.56
CA SER A 6 -6.34 23.97 -20.25
C SER A 6 -6.02 23.77 -18.77
N GLY A 7 -7.00 24.04 -17.90
CA GLY A 7 -6.92 23.63 -16.51
C GLY A 7 -6.73 22.11 -16.44
N SER A 8 -5.61 21.65 -15.86
CA SER A 8 -5.50 20.25 -15.46
C SER A 8 -6.74 19.87 -14.64
N PRO A 9 -7.33 18.69 -14.82
CA PRO A 9 -8.39 18.27 -13.92
C PRO A 9 -7.80 18.26 -12.52
N ALA A 10 -8.28 19.15 -11.65
CA ALA A 10 -8.06 19.05 -10.23
C ALA A 10 -8.45 17.61 -9.88
N THR A 11 -7.46 16.78 -9.59
CA THR A 11 -7.69 15.37 -9.36
C THR A 11 -8.42 15.28 -8.03
N THR A 12 -9.75 15.30 -8.10
CA THR A 12 -10.60 15.30 -6.92
C THR A 12 -10.30 14.02 -6.15
N LEU A 13 -9.81 14.18 -4.93
CA LEU A 13 -9.63 13.07 -4.02
C LEU A 13 -10.98 12.40 -3.78
N PRO A 14 -11.08 11.06 -3.93
CA PRO A 14 -12.34 10.34 -3.76
C PRO A 14 -12.65 10.11 -2.27
N ALA A 15 -12.41 11.14 -1.45
CA ALA A 15 -12.70 11.15 -0.03
C ALA A 15 -12.88 12.59 0.43
N THR A 16 -13.96 12.84 1.17
CA THR A 16 -14.14 14.09 1.91
C THR A 16 -13.08 14.25 3.00
N SER A 17 -12.90 15.46 3.54
CA SER A 17 -11.95 15.70 4.64
C SER A 17 -12.25 14.82 5.88
N THR A 18 -13.53 14.61 6.17
CA THR A 18 -13.99 13.75 7.27
C THR A 18 -13.65 12.28 7.02
N GLU A 19 -13.90 11.78 5.81
CA GLU A 19 -13.56 10.39 5.44
C GLU A 19 -12.05 10.17 5.45
N MET A 20 -11.28 11.11 4.90
CA MET A 20 -9.82 11.07 4.95
C MET A 20 -9.32 11.01 6.40
N SER A 21 -9.86 11.82 7.30
CA SER A 21 -9.46 11.80 8.72
C SER A 21 -9.77 10.45 9.39
N ARG A 22 -10.92 9.84 9.06
CA ARG A 22 -11.27 8.49 9.53
C ARG A 22 -10.35 7.43 8.94
N LEU A 23 -10.02 7.52 7.66
CA LEU A 23 -9.11 6.60 6.98
C LEU A 23 -7.70 6.66 7.56
N LEU A 24 -7.14 7.85 7.74
CA LEU A 24 -5.83 8.04 8.38
C LEU A 24 -5.80 7.41 9.77
N THR A 25 -6.86 7.60 10.56
CA THR A 25 -6.99 6.97 11.88
C THR A 25 -7.08 5.45 11.77
N THR A 26 -7.80 4.95 10.78
CA THR A 26 -7.99 3.53 10.52
C THR A 26 -6.69 2.85 10.10
N VAL A 27 -5.89 3.50 9.25
CA VAL A 27 -4.56 2.99 8.85
C VAL A 27 -3.56 3.06 10.02
N ARG A 28 -3.62 4.09 10.86
CA ARG A 28 -2.74 4.18 12.05
C ARG A 28 -3.04 3.10 13.08
N ARG A 29 -4.32 2.81 13.32
CA ARG A 29 -4.77 1.85 14.34
C ARG A 29 -4.91 0.42 13.83
N GLY A 30 -5.09 0.25 12.52
CA GLY A 30 -5.29 -1.04 11.88
C GLY A 30 -3.99 -1.62 11.34
N ARG A 31 -3.88 -2.95 11.37
CA ARG A 31 -2.74 -3.66 10.79
C ARG A 31 -2.86 -3.83 9.27
N VAL A 32 -4.08 -4.00 8.79
CA VAL A 32 -4.38 -4.20 7.37
C VAL A 32 -5.60 -3.37 7.03
N VAL A 33 -5.46 -2.49 6.05
CA VAL A 33 -6.55 -1.70 5.50
C VAL A 33 -6.57 -1.87 4.00
N THR A 34 -7.71 -2.24 3.43
CA THR A 34 -7.85 -2.41 1.99
C THR A 34 -8.91 -1.47 1.45
N VAL A 35 -8.50 -0.61 0.53
CA VAL A 35 -9.37 0.26 -0.26
C VAL A 35 -9.85 -0.53 -1.47
N THR A 36 -11.14 -0.84 -1.48
CA THR A 36 -11.83 -1.56 -2.53
C THR A 36 -12.71 -0.64 -3.36
N GLY A 37 -13.02 -1.04 -4.59
CA GLY A 37 -13.79 -0.22 -5.52
C GLY A 37 -13.61 -0.70 -6.96
N GLY A 38 -14.53 -0.30 -7.84
CA GLY A 38 -14.53 -0.76 -9.24
C GLY A 38 -13.42 -0.16 -10.11
N LEU A 39 -12.96 1.06 -9.81
CA LEU A 39 -12.03 1.82 -10.64
C LEU A 39 -10.66 1.94 -9.98
N ARG A 40 -9.57 1.61 -10.70
CA ARG A 40 -8.19 1.66 -10.19
C ARG A 40 -7.76 3.09 -9.82
N GLY A 41 -8.03 4.06 -10.69
CA GLY A 41 -7.60 5.45 -10.50
C GLY A 41 -7.96 6.04 -9.12
N PRO A 42 -9.25 6.07 -8.73
CA PRO A 42 -9.65 6.57 -7.42
C PRO A 42 -8.99 5.84 -6.24
N ARG A 43 -8.92 4.51 -6.29
CA ARG A 43 -8.29 3.71 -5.22
C ARG A 43 -6.79 4.02 -5.10
N SER A 44 -6.08 4.08 -6.23
CA SER A 44 -4.66 4.43 -6.30
C SER A 44 -4.37 5.84 -5.78
N LEU A 45 -5.21 6.82 -6.15
CA LEU A 45 -5.11 8.19 -5.65
C LEU A 45 -5.29 8.25 -4.14
N LEU A 46 -6.30 7.54 -3.62
CA LEU A 46 -6.59 7.53 -2.19
C LEU A 46 -5.46 6.90 -1.37
N VAL A 47 -4.98 5.71 -1.74
CA VAL A 47 -3.94 5.04 -0.98
C VAL A 47 -2.61 5.78 -1.02
N ARG A 48 -2.27 6.43 -2.14
CA ARG A 48 -1.06 7.26 -2.26
C ARG A 48 -1.16 8.54 -1.44
N GLU A 49 -2.34 9.16 -1.41
CA GLU A 49 -2.56 10.33 -0.57
C GLU A 49 -2.49 9.99 0.92
N ILE A 50 -3.06 8.85 1.33
CA ILE A 50 -2.93 8.34 2.70
C ILE A 50 -1.45 8.07 3.03
N ALA A 51 -0.71 7.41 2.13
CA ALA A 51 0.71 7.15 2.27
C ALA A 51 1.51 8.44 2.51
N ARG A 52 1.25 9.46 1.69
CA ARG A 52 1.91 10.77 1.79
C ARG A 52 1.61 11.47 3.10
N ARG A 53 0.35 11.44 3.56
CA ARG A 53 -0.07 12.08 4.82
C ARG A 53 0.43 11.35 6.06
N LEU A 54 0.66 10.04 5.97
CA LEU A 54 1.18 9.22 7.06
C LEU A 54 2.71 9.03 7.02
N ALA A 55 3.41 9.60 6.04
CA ALA A 55 4.85 9.41 5.87
C ALA A 55 5.65 9.71 7.14
N SER A 56 5.25 10.74 7.89
CA SER A 56 5.89 11.15 9.15
C SER A 56 5.40 10.40 10.39
N ASN A 57 4.39 9.53 10.26
CA ASN A 57 3.84 8.75 11.37
C ASN A 57 4.53 7.41 11.60
N PHE A 58 5.36 6.96 10.65
CA PHE A 58 6.05 5.67 10.71
C PHE A 58 7.55 5.91 10.83
N TYR A 59 8.17 5.37 11.87
CA TYR A 59 9.59 5.60 12.17
C TYR A 59 10.50 5.10 11.05
N ASP A 60 10.18 3.93 10.48
CA ASP A 60 10.92 3.33 9.36
C ASP A 60 10.38 3.76 7.98
N GLY A 61 9.41 4.67 7.97
CA GLY A 61 8.87 5.29 6.77
C GLY A 61 7.74 4.51 6.09
N VAL A 62 7.53 4.81 4.81
CA VAL A 62 6.41 4.29 4.01
C VAL A 62 6.91 3.76 2.67
N ALA A 63 6.53 2.52 2.37
CA ALA A 63 6.84 1.84 1.13
C ALA A 63 5.64 1.88 0.20
N VAL A 64 5.78 2.40 -1.01
CA VAL A 64 4.70 2.38 -2.00
C VAL A 64 5.09 1.51 -3.16
N ILE A 65 4.42 0.36 -3.31
CA ILE A 65 4.59 -0.57 -4.41
C ILE A 65 3.39 -0.44 -5.34
N ALA A 66 3.65 0.05 -6.54
CA ALA A 66 2.66 0.16 -7.59
C ALA A 66 2.68 -1.11 -8.45
N LEU A 67 1.69 -1.98 -8.28
CA LEU A 67 1.65 -3.27 -8.96
C LEU A 67 1.19 -3.07 -10.41
N ASP A 68 2.13 -3.11 -11.35
CA ASP A 68 1.84 -2.90 -12.77
C ASP A 68 0.81 -3.93 -13.30
N PRO A 69 -0.38 -3.49 -13.78
CA PRO A 69 -1.36 -4.39 -14.36
C PRO A 69 -0.86 -5.17 -15.58
N LEU A 70 0.19 -4.68 -16.26
CA LEU A 70 0.78 -5.34 -17.43
C LEU A 70 1.76 -6.46 -17.07
N ARG A 71 2.31 -6.46 -15.86
CA ARG A 71 3.26 -7.50 -15.42
C ARG A 71 2.54 -8.75 -14.91
N GLY A 72 1.47 -8.58 -14.14
CA GLY A 72 0.67 -9.68 -13.57
C GLY A 72 1.47 -10.63 -12.66
N GLY A 73 0.78 -11.37 -11.78
CA GLY A 73 1.39 -12.50 -11.05
C GLY A 73 2.60 -12.14 -10.18
N TYR A 74 2.56 -11.01 -9.46
CA TYR A 74 3.62 -10.64 -8.54
C TYR A 74 3.73 -11.73 -7.45
N GLY A 75 4.86 -12.43 -7.46
CA GLY A 75 5.23 -13.40 -6.45
C GLY A 75 6.03 -12.76 -5.32
N VAL A 76 6.55 -13.60 -4.44
CA VAL A 76 7.39 -13.14 -3.31
C VAL A 76 8.63 -12.43 -3.83
N ARG A 77 9.28 -12.97 -4.86
CA ARG A 77 10.52 -12.42 -5.40
C ARG A 77 10.32 -11.01 -5.96
N GLU A 78 9.27 -10.81 -6.76
CA GLU A 78 8.95 -9.52 -7.37
C GLU A 78 8.60 -8.49 -6.29
N LEU A 79 7.79 -8.86 -5.28
CA LEU A 79 7.50 -7.98 -4.14
C LEU A 79 8.76 -7.61 -3.34
N THR A 80 9.65 -8.57 -3.07
CA THR A 80 10.90 -8.29 -2.35
C THR A 80 11.84 -7.39 -3.15
N ALA A 81 11.87 -7.54 -4.48
CA ALA A 81 12.65 -6.68 -5.35
C ALA A 81 12.11 -5.24 -5.34
N GLU A 82 10.78 -5.08 -5.46
CA GLU A 82 10.13 -3.77 -5.38
C GLU A 82 10.36 -3.09 -4.01
N LEU A 83 10.26 -3.84 -2.91
CA LEU A 83 10.60 -3.36 -1.57
C LEU A 83 12.06 -2.88 -1.49
N GLY A 84 13.01 -3.64 -2.05
CA GLY A 84 14.43 -3.25 -2.07
C GLY A 84 14.72 -1.98 -2.88
N CYS A 85 13.85 -1.62 -3.82
CA CYS A 85 13.98 -0.41 -4.65
C CYS A 85 13.35 0.84 -4.03
N VAL A 86 12.58 0.73 -2.95
CA VAL A 86 11.95 1.90 -2.32
C VAL A 86 13.01 2.78 -1.68
N ARG A 87 13.10 4.02 -2.14
CA ARG A 87 14.02 5.02 -1.61
C ARG A 87 13.76 5.25 -0.11
N GLY A 88 14.80 5.14 0.70
CA GLY A 88 14.73 5.31 2.16
C GLY A 88 14.75 4.01 2.95
N MET A 89 14.43 2.86 2.33
CA MET A 89 14.68 1.56 2.93
C MET A 89 16.14 1.17 2.75
N ARG A 90 17.00 1.54 3.72
CA ARG A 90 18.36 0.98 3.79
C ARG A 90 18.23 -0.52 4.08
N PHE A 91 18.63 -1.32 3.09
CA PHE A 91 18.80 -2.78 3.15
C PHE A 91 17.50 -3.61 3.16
N LEU A 92 16.93 -3.91 2.00
CA LEU A 92 16.72 -5.34 1.74
C LEU A 92 17.99 -5.84 1.05
N PRO A 93 18.80 -6.72 1.67
CA PRO A 93 19.84 -7.40 0.92
C PRO A 93 19.16 -8.17 -0.21
N CYS A 94 19.51 -7.82 -1.45
CA CYS A 94 19.04 -8.50 -2.65
C CYS A 94 19.38 -9.99 -2.51
N GLY A 95 18.40 -10.82 -2.18
CA GLY A 95 18.60 -12.24 -1.92
C GLY A 95 18.22 -12.67 -0.50
N THR A 96 16.94 -13.03 -0.35
CA THR A 96 16.42 -14.17 0.44
C THR A 96 16.78 -14.37 1.92
N ALA A 97 17.67 -13.63 2.56
CA ALA A 97 18.14 -14.07 3.88
C ALA A 97 17.15 -13.83 5.02
N ASP A 98 16.41 -12.70 5.09
CA ASP A 98 15.24 -12.61 5.97
C ASP A 98 14.47 -11.28 5.86
N THR A 99 13.65 -11.10 4.82
CA THR A 99 12.73 -9.93 4.78
C THR A 99 11.80 -9.91 5.99
N ALA A 100 11.46 -11.08 6.51
CA ALA A 100 10.67 -11.26 7.73
C ALA A 100 11.38 -10.68 8.95
N SER A 101 12.62 -11.09 9.23
CA SER A 101 13.37 -10.56 10.38
C SER A 101 13.74 -9.09 10.20
N TRP A 102 14.00 -8.63 8.97
CA TRP A 102 14.23 -7.20 8.72
C TRP A 102 13.00 -6.33 9.00
N LEU A 103 11.79 -6.83 8.66
CA LEU A 103 10.52 -6.15 8.95
C LEU A 103 10.08 -6.33 10.41
N ALA A 104 10.53 -7.37 11.10
CA ALA A 104 10.08 -7.73 12.45
C ALA A 104 10.21 -6.59 13.46
N GLU A 105 11.31 -5.84 13.37
CA GLU A 105 11.66 -4.77 14.29
C GLU A 105 11.21 -3.37 13.82
N ARG A 106 10.50 -3.28 12.69
CA ARG A 106 10.20 -1.99 12.03
C ARG A 106 8.78 -1.52 12.20
N ASP A 107 8.63 -0.21 12.44
CA ASP A 107 7.35 0.49 12.40
C ASP A 107 7.17 1.16 11.04
N MET A 108 6.54 0.42 10.12
CA MET A 108 6.47 0.76 8.70
C MET A 108 5.06 0.59 8.13
N LEU A 109 4.72 1.45 7.16
CA LEU A 109 3.55 1.26 6.30
C LEU A 109 3.95 0.74 4.92
N LEU A 110 3.44 -0.44 4.57
CA LEU A 110 3.52 -1.01 3.23
C LEU A 110 2.24 -0.72 2.44
N VAL A 111 2.37 0.02 1.36
CA VAL A 111 1.27 0.39 0.47
C VAL A 111 1.34 -0.45 -0.80
N LEU A 112 0.31 -1.27 -1.04
CA LEU A 112 0.20 -2.14 -2.19
C LEU A 112 -0.89 -1.60 -3.12
N ASP A 113 -0.50 -0.94 -4.20
CA ASP A 113 -1.44 -0.30 -5.12
C ASP A 113 -1.72 -1.20 -6.33
N GLY A 114 -2.83 -1.93 -6.32
CA GLY A 114 -3.25 -2.87 -7.37
C GLY A 114 -3.09 -4.34 -6.99
N THR A 115 -3.71 -4.75 -5.89
CA THR A 115 -3.57 -6.10 -5.33
C THR A 115 -4.21 -7.19 -6.19
N GLU A 116 -4.92 -6.86 -7.26
CA GLU A 116 -5.42 -7.81 -8.26
C GLU A 116 -4.30 -8.54 -9.01
N GLN A 117 -3.09 -7.98 -8.96
CA GLN A 117 -1.89 -8.51 -9.59
C GLN A 117 -1.09 -9.40 -8.63
N LEU A 118 -1.48 -9.52 -7.37
CA LEU A 118 -0.80 -10.36 -6.38
C LEU A 118 -1.15 -11.84 -6.60
N GLY A 119 -0.12 -12.67 -6.67
CA GLY A 119 -0.27 -14.11 -6.64
C GLY A 119 -0.63 -14.65 -5.25
N PRO A 120 -1.13 -15.89 -5.17
CA PRO A 120 -1.45 -16.54 -3.89
C PRO A 120 -0.23 -16.70 -2.97
N GLU A 121 0.95 -16.96 -3.54
CA GLU A 121 2.20 -17.06 -2.78
C GLU A 121 2.60 -15.74 -2.12
N ALA A 122 2.41 -14.62 -2.83
CA ALA A 122 2.65 -13.29 -2.29
C ALA A 122 1.68 -12.96 -1.14
N LEU A 123 0.40 -13.32 -1.27
CA LEU A 123 -0.58 -13.16 -0.19
C LEU A 123 -0.20 -13.98 1.05
N ALA A 124 0.18 -15.24 0.87
CA ALA A 124 0.62 -16.10 1.97
C ALA A 124 1.89 -15.57 2.65
N TRP A 125 2.81 -14.98 1.88
CA TRP A 125 4.00 -14.32 2.40
C TRP A 125 3.67 -13.05 3.19
N LEU A 126 2.80 -12.18 2.67
CA LEU A 126 2.34 -10.97 3.38
C LEU A 126 1.64 -11.32 4.71
N ARG A 127 0.84 -12.40 4.75
CA ARG A 127 0.22 -12.89 6.00
C ARG A 127 1.28 -13.32 7.02
N ARG A 128 2.32 -14.03 6.59
CA ARG A 128 3.44 -14.41 7.46
C ARG A 128 4.20 -13.19 7.97
N LEU A 129 4.44 -12.19 7.13
CA LEU A 129 5.07 -10.93 7.54
C LEU A 129 4.27 -10.22 8.64
N LEU A 130 2.94 -10.14 8.50
CA LEU A 130 2.09 -9.56 9.55
C LEU A 130 2.17 -10.33 10.88
N ALA A 131 2.39 -11.65 10.85
CA ALA A 131 2.53 -12.43 12.06
C ALA A 131 3.84 -12.15 12.80
N VAL A 132 4.95 -11.95 12.07
CA VAL A 132 6.29 -11.77 12.65
C VAL A 132 6.69 -10.31 12.87
N ALA A 133 6.05 -9.36 12.19
CA ALA A 133 6.36 -7.94 12.24
C ALA A 133 5.21 -7.13 12.85
N PRO A 134 5.12 -7.00 14.19
CA PRO A 134 4.02 -6.30 14.85
C PRO A 134 3.90 -4.81 14.45
N GLY A 135 5.03 -4.16 14.13
CA GLY A 135 5.06 -2.77 13.65
C GLY A 135 4.67 -2.60 12.18
N LEU A 136 4.65 -3.67 11.39
CA LEU A 136 4.26 -3.62 9.98
C LEU A 136 2.74 -3.41 9.85
N ARG A 137 2.38 -2.42 9.05
CA ARG A 137 1.00 -2.16 8.60
C ARG A 137 0.91 -2.21 7.09
N ILE A 138 -0.21 -2.70 6.57
CA ILE A 138 -0.46 -2.81 5.15
C ILE A 138 -1.66 -1.94 4.77
N LEU A 139 -1.47 -1.10 3.76
CA LEU A 139 -2.53 -0.38 3.07
C LEU A 139 -2.61 -0.87 1.62
N ALA A 140 -3.67 -1.58 1.27
CA ALA A 140 -3.87 -2.12 -0.06
C ALA A 140 -4.91 -1.34 -0.85
N SER A 141 -4.76 -1.29 -2.17
CA SER A 141 -5.83 -0.96 -3.12
C SER A 141 -6.14 -2.20 -3.97
N GLY A 142 -7.41 -2.55 -4.17
CA GLY A 142 -7.77 -3.79 -4.87
C GLY A 142 -9.24 -3.87 -5.22
N ARG A 143 -9.64 -4.76 -6.16
CA ARG A 143 -11.08 -4.89 -6.53
C ARG A 143 -11.85 -5.61 -5.43
N SER A 144 -11.14 -6.39 -4.64
CA SER A 144 -11.67 -7.21 -3.57
C SER A 144 -10.76 -7.10 -2.34
N PRO A 145 -11.27 -7.43 -1.14
CA PRO A 145 -10.45 -7.57 0.06
C PRO A 145 -9.36 -8.63 -0.09
N LEU A 146 -8.31 -8.53 0.71
CA LEU A 146 -7.23 -9.52 0.84
C LEU A 146 -7.62 -10.75 1.67
N ALA A 147 -8.73 -10.67 2.41
CA ALA A 147 -9.26 -11.68 3.33
C ALA A 147 -8.29 -12.02 4.48
N PHE A 148 -7.72 -11.00 5.14
CA PHE A 148 -6.87 -11.19 6.32
C PHE A 148 -7.66 -11.01 7.63
N GLU A 149 -7.30 -11.71 8.71
CA GLU A 149 -8.09 -11.81 9.96
C GLU A 149 -8.33 -10.46 10.68
N GLN A 150 -7.55 -9.42 10.39
CA GLN A 150 -7.70 -8.08 10.99
C GLN A 150 -7.84 -6.99 9.92
N GLU A 151 -8.24 -7.39 8.72
CA GLU A 151 -8.44 -6.49 7.59
C GLU A 151 -9.63 -5.58 7.82
N ARG A 152 -9.40 -4.27 7.67
CA ARG A 152 -10.45 -3.27 7.58
C ARG A 152 -10.66 -2.89 6.12
N VAL A 153 -11.87 -3.09 5.63
CA VAL A 153 -12.20 -2.79 4.24
C VAL A 153 -12.86 -1.42 4.15
N HIS A 154 -12.31 -0.54 3.32
CA HIS A 154 -12.96 0.70 2.91
C HIS A 154 -13.43 0.54 1.46
N ARG A 155 -14.68 0.91 1.17
CA ARG A 155 -15.26 0.83 -0.18
C ARG A 155 -15.38 2.23 -0.75
N LEU A 156 -14.90 2.39 -1.98
CA LEU A 156 -15.14 3.51 -2.87
C LEU A 156 -16.29 3.21 -3.83
#